data_AF-A0A971B0U4-F1
#
_entry.id   AF-A0A971B0U4-F1
#
_cell.length_a   1.000
_cell.length_b   1.000
_cell.length_c   1.000
_cell.angle_alpha   90.00
_cell.angle_beta   90.00
_cell.angle_gamma   90.00
#
_symmetry.space_group_name_H-M   'P 1'
#
loop_
_entity.id
_entity.type
_entity.pdbx_description
1 polymer ?
#
loop_
_entity_poly.entity_id
_entity_poly.type
_entity_poly.pdbx_seq_one_letter_code
_entity_poly.pdbx_strand_id
1 'polypeptide(L)'
;MLLELLQGIEMLEEFREPPESIARQFVAWVSQAAIALEIAHMNDELELWKAATERVHFADDESAMFAQMKSMKAILLGILDQLEGGQPVDPIFDIEVIAECTSYVRRIATQVIGCYERAWHDACMVMVRRLLETLIIECYEKHGIGARIRNTNGDYFFLGPMIDLFMSQACWHVSRNARSSLSRLKDIKKTADMAAHNRRFLANRQDVDCIRKDLRICIQELVYIAGADSGKQTV
;
A
#
# COMPACT_ATOMS: atom_id res chain seq x y z
N MET A 1 24.90 0.01 -4.84
CA MET A 1 25.01 0.32 -6.28
C MET A 1 24.20 1.55 -6.69
N LEU A 2 22.86 1.51 -6.85
CA LEU A 2 22.10 2.71 -7.29
C LEU A 2 22.12 3.87 -6.27
N LEU A 3 22.08 3.57 -4.96
CA LEU A 3 22.26 4.58 -3.91
C LEU A 3 23.67 5.20 -3.90
N GLU A 4 24.71 4.43 -4.23
CA GLU A 4 26.09 4.94 -4.32
C GLU A 4 26.25 5.85 -5.55
N LEU A 5 25.54 5.55 -6.64
CA LEU A 5 25.46 6.43 -7.80
C LEU A 5 24.77 7.76 -7.44
N LEU A 6 23.69 7.75 -6.67
CA LEU A 6 23.05 8.99 -6.20
C LEU A 6 24.01 9.87 -5.38
N GLN A 7 24.79 9.27 -4.47
CA GLN A 7 25.81 10.00 -3.73
C GLN A 7 26.92 10.54 -4.64
N GLY A 8 27.31 9.77 -5.67
CA GLY A 8 28.31 10.20 -6.64
C GLY A 8 27.90 11.45 -7.43
N ILE A 9 26.65 11.54 -7.90
CA ILE A 9 26.17 12.73 -8.62
C ILE A 9 26.01 13.94 -7.70
N GLU A 10 25.66 13.73 -6.42
CA GLU A 10 25.63 14.80 -5.41
C GLU A 10 27.01 15.41 -5.18
N MET A 11 28.05 14.58 -5.11
CA MET A 11 29.42 15.10 -4.99
C MET A 11 29.83 15.92 -6.22
N LEU A 12 29.39 15.54 -7.43
CA LEU A 12 29.64 16.31 -8.65
C LEU A 12 28.91 17.66 -8.66
N GLU A 13 27.77 17.78 -7.98
CA GLU A 13 27.04 19.05 -7.82
C GLU A 13 27.74 20.00 -6.83
N GLU A 14 28.52 19.48 -5.89
CA GLU A 14 29.17 20.25 -4.82
C GLU A 14 30.65 20.58 -5.08
N PHE A 15 31.38 19.71 -5.79
CA PHE A 15 32.80 19.89 -6.07
C PHE A 15 33.05 20.84 -7.24
N ARG A 16 33.93 21.83 -7.03
CA ARG A 16 34.36 22.75 -8.10
C ARG A 16 35.53 22.15 -8.88
N GLU A 17 35.21 21.52 -9.98
CA GLU A 17 36.17 21.14 -11.03
C GLU A 17 35.96 21.95 -12.31
N PRO A 18 36.91 21.94 -13.27
CA PRO A 18 36.68 22.52 -14.59
C PRO A 18 35.44 21.90 -15.25
N PRO A 19 34.60 22.67 -15.97
CA PRO A 19 33.36 22.17 -16.58
C PRO A 19 33.55 20.92 -17.44
N GLU A 20 34.63 20.84 -18.20
CA GLU A 20 34.97 19.66 -19.03
C GLU A 20 35.25 18.39 -18.21
N SER A 21 35.76 18.53 -16.99
CA SER A 21 35.99 17.41 -16.07
C SER A 21 34.67 16.90 -15.52
N ILE A 22 33.80 17.82 -15.09
CA ILE A 22 32.46 17.50 -14.58
C ILE A 22 31.62 16.85 -15.68
N ALA A 23 31.66 17.39 -16.90
CA ALA A 23 30.93 16.83 -18.04
C ALA A 23 31.33 15.37 -18.34
N ARG A 24 32.63 15.07 -18.34
CA ARG A 24 33.12 13.68 -18.54
C ARG A 24 32.66 12.75 -17.41
N GLN A 25 32.75 13.20 -16.17
CA GLN A 25 32.31 12.40 -15.01
C GLN A 25 30.80 12.17 -15.02
N PHE A 26 30.02 13.18 -15.42
CA PHE A 26 28.58 13.07 -15.56
C PHE A 26 28.18 12.08 -16.66
N VAL A 27 28.79 12.13 -17.85
CA VAL A 27 28.53 11.15 -18.92
C VAL A 27 28.88 9.72 -18.48
N ALA A 28 29.98 9.57 -17.74
CA ALA A 28 30.35 8.28 -17.16
C ALA A 28 29.31 7.80 -16.14
N TRP A 29 28.83 8.70 -15.27
CA TRP A 29 27.77 8.41 -14.30
C TRP A 29 26.47 7.96 -14.98
N VAL A 30 26.05 8.64 -16.05
CA VAL A 30 24.84 8.25 -16.83
C VAL A 30 24.97 6.83 -17.37
N SER A 31 26.17 6.47 -17.85
CA SER A 31 26.47 5.14 -18.38
C SER A 31 26.49 4.09 -17.26
N GLN A 32 27.06 4.42 -16.10
CA GLN A 32 27.11 3.54 -14.94
C GLN A 32 25.71 3.24 -14.37
N ALA A 33 24.80 4.21 -14.39
CA ALA A 33 23.40 3.99 -14.01
C ALA A 33 22.73 2.94 -14.91
N ALA A 34 22.94 2.99 -16.24
CA ALA A 34 22.43 1.97 -17.15
C ALA A 34 22.99 0.57 -16.85
N ILE A 35 24.31 0.47 -16.64
CA ILE A 35 24.97 -0.80 -16.29
C ILE A 35 24.43 -1.33 -14.95
N ALA A 36 24.22 -0.46 -13.97
CA ALA A 36 23.68 -0.84 -12.68
C ALA A 36 22.25 -1.42 -12.80
N LEU A 37 21.39 -0.80 -13.61
CA LEU A 37 20.04 -1.31 -13.90
C LEU A 37 20.09 -2.67 -14.62
N GLU A 38 21.00 -2.83 -15.58
CA GLU A 38 21.20 -4.09 -16.31
C GLU A 38 21.66 -5.23 -15.40
N ILE A 39 22.68 -5.00 -14.55
CA ILE A 39 23.18 -5.99 -13.58
C ILE A 39 22.10 -6.35 -12.56
N ALA A 40 21.25 -5.39 -12.19
CA ALA A 40 20.11 -5.61 -11.31
C ALA A 40 18.94 -6.34 -11.99
N HIS A 41 19.04 -6.67 -13.29
CA HIS A 41 17.99 -7.28 -14.10
C HIS A 41 16.69 -6.46 -14.15
N MET A 42 16.80 -5.13 -14.06
CA MET A 42 15.70 -4.18 -14.09
C MET A 42 15.44 -3.69 -15.53
N ASN A 43 14.89 -4.58 -16.36
CA ASN A 43 14.82 -4.37 -17.80
C ASN A 43 13.89 -3.21 -18.20
N ASP A 44 12.75 -3.05 -17.53
CA ASP A 44 11.78 -1.99 -17.85
C ASP A 44 12.34 -0.61 -17.47
N GLU A 45 12.98 -0.53 -16.31
CA GLU A 45 13.64 0.68 -15.81
C GLU A 45 14.86 1.05 -16.65
N LEU A 46 15.61 0.05 -17.13
CA LEU A 46 16.70 0.24 -18.08
C LEU A 46 16.22 0.83 -19.40
N GLU A 47 15.08 0.37 -19.93
CA GLU A 47 14.47 0.94 -21.14
C GLU A 47 14.01 2.39 -20.92
N LEU A 48 13.38 2.68 -19.78
CA LEU A 48 13.01 4.05 -19.39
C LEU A 48 14.24 4.96 -19.28
N TRP A 49 15.31 4.48 -18.64
CA TRP A 49 16.57 5.19 -18.51
C TRP A 49 17.20 5.50 -19.87
N LYS A 50 17.31 4.49 -20.75
CA LYS A 50 17.82 4.67 -22.12
C LYS A 50 16.98 5.70 -22.89
N ALA A 51 15.66 5.55 -22.89
CA ALA A 51 14.76 6.47 -23.57
C ALA A 51 14.87 7.92 -23.05
N ALA A 52 15.12 8.12 -21.76
CA ALA A 52 15.38 9.43 -21.18
C ALA A 52 16.72 10.01 -21.65
N THR A 53 17.78 9.21 -21.64
CA THR A 53 19.13 9.66 -22.01
C THR A 53 19.29 9.96 -23.50
N GLU A 54 18.65 9.19 -24.39
CA GLU A 54 18.70 9.40 -25.85
C GLU A 54 18.08 10.74 -26.29
N ARG A 55 17.16 11.29 -25.49
CA ARG A 55 16.48 12.55 -25.77
C ARG A 55 17.26 13.78 -25.32
N VAL A 56 18.38 13.59 -24.61
CA VAL A 56 19.16 14.68 -24.05
C VAL A 56 20.46 14.84 -24.83
N HIS A 57 20.62 16.00 -25.47
CA HIS A 57 21.90 16.41 -25.98
C HIS A 57 22.71 17.02 -24.84
N PHE A 58 23.67 16.28 -24.30
CA PHE A 58 24.52 16.76 -23.20
C PHE A 58 25.41 17.91 -23.69
N ALA A 59 25.17 19.09 -23.14
CA ALA A 59 25.92 20.30 -23.46
C ALA A 59 27.06 20.46 -22.44
N ASP A 60 28.19 20.98 -22.88
CA ASP A 60 29.40 21.17 -22.09
C ASP A 60 29.50 22.58 -21.48
N ASP A 61 28.49 23.43 -21.67
CA ASP A 61 28.39 24.71 -20.96
C ASP A 61 27.90 24.54 -19.52
N GLU A 62 28.45 25.36 -18.63
CA GLU A 62 28.28 25.24 -17.19
C GLU A 62 26.80 25.26 -16.77
N SER A 63 25.97 26.12 -17.38
CA SER A 63 24.57 26.27 -16.98
C SER A 63 23.69 25.11 -17.45
N ALA A 64 23.87 24.66 -18.69
CA ALA A 64 23.11 23.52 -19.22
C ALA A 64 23.50 22.20 -18.53
N MET A 65 24.79 22.01 -18.23
CA MET A 65 25.30 20.79 -17.60
C MET A 65 24.65 20.56 -16.22
N PHE A 66 24.62 21.56 -15.34
CA PHE A 66 23.98 21.41 -14.02
C PHE A 66 22.48 21.14 -14.12
N ALA A 67 21.79 21.74 -15.08
CA ALA A 67 20.37 21.47 -15.31
C ALA A 67 20.13 20.02 -15.80
N GLN A 68 21.02 19.52 -16.65
CA GLN A 68 20.99 18.14 -17.14
C GLN A 68 21.29 17.12 -16.04
N MET A 69 22.27 17.40 -15.17
CA MET A 69 22.58 16.58 -13.99
C MET A 69 21.38 16.45 -13.07
N LYS A 70 20.76 17.57 -12.69
CA LYS A 70 19.55 17.57 -11.86
C LYS A 70 18.41 16.79 -12.49
N SER A 71 18.24 16.91 -13.80
CA SER A 71 17.21 16.20 -14.55
C SER A 71 17.45 14.68 -14.54
N MET A 72 18.67 14.22 -14.82
CA MET A 72 18.99 12.78 -14.79
C MET A 72 18.91 12.22 -13.36
N LYS A 73 19.35 12.98 -12.35
CA LYS A 73 19.19 12.62 -10.94
C LYS A 73 17.71 12.43 -10.58
N ALA A 74 16.84 13.36 -10.99
CA ALA A 74 15.40 13.27 -10.74
C ALA A 74 14.76 12.05 -11.43
N ILE A 75 15.20 11.70 -12.64
CA ILE A 75 14.72 10.50 -13.34
C ILE A 75 15.15 9.24 -12.61
N LEU A 76 16.42 9.15 -12.18
CA LEU A 76 16.91 8.00 -11.42
C LEU A 76 16.16 7.85 -10.10
N LEU A 77 15.92 8.96 -9.39
CA LEU A 77 15.11 8.97 -8.17
C LEU A 77 13.68 8.52 -8.43
N GLY A 78 13.05 8.95 -9.53
CA GLY A 78 11.70 8.51 -9.91
C GLY A 78 11.65 7.00 -10.21
N ILE A 79 12.66 6.47 -10.88
CA ILE A 79 12.81 5.02 -11.12
C ILE A 79 12.96 4.28 -9.78
N LEU A 80 13.78 4.79 -8.86
CA LEU A 80 13.98 4.19 -7.54
C LEU A 80 12.71 4.25 -6.66
N ASP A 81 11.95 5.35 -6.73
CA ASP A 81 10.66 5.50 -6.03
C ASP A 81 9.64 4.47 -6.53
N GLN A 82 9.65 4.16 -7.83
CA GLN A 82 8.85 3.06 -8.42
C GLN A 82 9.31 1.65 -7.97
N LEU A 83 10.52 1.49 -7.44
CA LEU A 83 10.97 0.24 -6.83
C LEU A 83 10.61 0.15 -5.35
N GLU A 84 10.55 1.29 -4.65
CA GLU A 84 10.03 1.36 -3.28
C GLU A 84 8.50 1.24 -3.24
N GLY A 85 7.82 1.65 -4.32
CA GLY A 85 6.40 1.41 -4.57
C GLY A 85 6.22 0.56 -5.83
N GLY A 86 6.32 -0.76 -5.68
CA GLY A 86 6.37 -1.71 -6.80
C GLY A 86 5.26 -1.58 -7.84
N GLN A 87 5.53 -2.14 -9.04
CA GLN A 87 4.62 -2.37 -10.19
C GLN A 87 3.14 -2.24 -9.82
N PRO A 88 2.30 -1.48 -10.57
CA PRO A 88 0.91 -1.20 -10.20
C PRO A 88 0.20 -2.48 -9.79
N VAL A 89 0.08 -2.65 -8.47
CA VAL A 89 -0.51 -3.85 -7.90
C VAL A 89 -2.00 -3.61 -7.92
N ASP A 90 -2.77 -4.56 -8.47
CA ASP A 90 -4.22 -4.55 -8.24
C ASP A 90 -4.46 -4.34 -6.74
N PRO A 91 -5.20 -3.29 -6.33
CA PRO A 91 -5.31 -2.95 -4.92
C PRO A 91 -5.95 -4.10 -4.16
N ILE A 92 -5.54 -4.30 -2.90
CA ILE A 92 -6.06 -5.37 -2.04
C ILE A 92 -7.61 -5.45 -2.05
N PHE A 93 -8.27 -4.29 -2.15
CA PHE A 93 -9.67 -4.10 -2.54
C PHE A 93 -9.87 -2.67 -3.10
N ASP A 94 -10.96 -2.46 -3.85
CA ASP A 94 -11.33 -1.16 -4.44
C ASP A 94 -11.74 -0.15 -3.34
N ILE A 95 -11.15 1.04 -3.32
CA ILE A 95 -11.41 2.08 -2.31
C ILE A 95 -12.86 2.60 -2.39
N GLU A 96 -13.48 2.48 -3.56
CA GLU A 96 -14.86 2.89 -3.83
C GLU A 96 -15.86 2.17 -2.92
N VAL A 97 -15.54 0.95 -2.46
CA VAL A 97 -16.40 0.15 -1.56
C VAL A 97 -16.65 0.86 -0.23
N ILE A 98 -15.78 1.79 0.17
CA ILE A 98 -15.87 2.52 1.44
C ILE A 98 -15.96 4.04 1.26
N ALA A 99 -16.21 4.51 0.04
CA ALA A 99 -16.21 5.94 -0.29
C ALA A 99 -17.18 6.73 0.60
N GLU A 100 -18.34 6.15 0.92
CA GLU A 100 -19.38 6.76 1.74
C GLU A 100 -19.21 6.54 3.26
N CYS A 101 -18.18 5.81 3.68
CA CYS A 101 -17.89 5.62 5.10
C CYS A 101 -17.35 6.89 5.76
N THR A 102 -17.31 6.88 7.09
CA THR A 102 -16.69 7.96 7.88
C THR A 102 -15.21 8.17 7.53
N SER A 103 -14.71 9.39 7.78
CA SER A 103 -13.34 9.76 7.40
C SER A 103 -12.26 8.87 8.02
N TYR A 104 -12.46 8.37 9.24
CA TYR A 104 -11.50 7.47 9.88
C TYR A 104 -11.51 6.06 9.26
N VAL A 105 -12.67 5.53 8.87
CA VAL A 105 -12.75 4.25 8.13
C VAL A 105 -11.99 4.36 6.81
N ARG A 106 -12.22 5.45 6.06
CA ARG A 106 -11.49 5.72 4.81
C ARG A 106 -9.99 5.79 5.04
N ARG A 107 -9.52 6.52 6.06
CA ARG A 107 -8.08 6.61 6.39
C ARG A 107 -7.47 5.25 6.74
N ILE A 108 -8.16 4.42 7.52
CA ILE A 108 -7.69 3.07 7.87
C ILE A 108 -7.54 2.22 6.61
N ALA A 109 -8.50 2.27 5.70
CA ALA A 109 -8.44 1.50 4.46
C ALA A 109 -7.38 2.02 3.47
N THR A 110 -7.18 3.33 3.37
CA THR A 110 -6.04 3.89 2.62
C THR A 110 -4.72 3.37 3.16
N GLN A 111 -4.59 3.22 4.49
CA GLN A 111 -3.43 2.60 5.11
C GLN A 111 -3.31 1.11 4.77
N VAL A 112 -4.41 0.35 4.73
CA VAL A 112 -4.41 -1.06 4.29
C VAL A 112 -3.88 -1.18 2.85
N ILE A 113 -4.43 -0.39 1.93
CA ILE A 113 -4.02 -0.36 0.52
C ILE A 113 -2.56 0.04 0.40
N GLY A 114 -2.15 1.14 1.05
CA GLY A 114 -0.78 1.64 0.99
C GLY A 114 0.27 0.69 1.57
N CYS A 115 -0.07 -0.07 2.63
CA CYS A 115 0.79 -1.14 3.15
C CYS A 115 0.94 -2.30 2.16
N TYR A 116 -0.14 -2.67 1.47
CA TYR A 116 -0.13 -3.74 0.49
C TYR A 116 0.71 -3.37 -0.75
N GLU A 117 0.49 -2.17 -1.29
CA GLU A 117 1.23 -1.64 -2.46
C GLU A 117 2.76 -1.57 -2.21
N ARG A 118 3.16 -1.26 -0.97
CA ARG A 118 4.57 -1.16 -0.56
C ARG A 118 5.18 -2.49 -0.10
N ALA A 119 4.47 -3.60 -0.28
CA ALA A 119 4.88 -4.92 0.20
C ALA A 119 5.15 -5.01 1.71
N TRP A 120 4.57 -4.12 2.52
CA TRP A 120 4.63 -4.17 3.99
C TRP A 120 3.54 -5.12 4.52
N HIS A 121 3.68 -6.41 4.21
CA HIS A 121 2.61 -7.40 4.38
C HIS A 121 2.22 -7.64 5.85
N ASP A 122 3.15 -7.62 6.80
CA ASP A 122 2.81 -7.71 8.23
C ASP A 122 1.96 -6.51 8.68
N ALA A 123 2.39 -5.31 8.31
CA ALA A 123 1.66 -4.08 8.58
C ALA A 123 0.28 -4.08 7.88
N CYS A 124 0.23 -4.57 6.65
CA CYS A 124 -1.02 -4.74 5.90
C CYS A 124 -2.00 -5.62 6.66
N MET A 125 -1.57 -6.78 7.17
CA MET A 125 -2.43 -7.69 7.93
C MET A 125 -2.90 -7.09 9.26
N VAL A 126 -2.05 -6.34 9.96
CA VAL A 126 -2.44 -5.58 11.15
C VAL A 126 -3.51 -4.53 10.82
N MET A 127 -3.34 -3.82 9.71
CA MET A 127 -4.31 -2.81 9.26
C MET A 127 -5.64 -3.43 8.80
N VAL A 128 -5.60 -4.60 8.15
CA VAL A 128 -6.80 -5.38 7.79
C VAL A 128 -7.61 -5.73 9.04
N ARG A 129 -6.95 -6.20 10.11
CA ARG A 129 -7.61 -6.48 11.40
C ARG A 129 -8.28 -5.22 11.95
N ARG A 130 -7.58 -4.09 11.95
CA ARG A 130 -8.12 -2.80 12.42
C ARG A 130 -9.33 -2.35 11.61
N LEU A 131 -9.29 -2.50 10.29
CA LEU A 131 -10.41 -2.15 9.41
C LEU A 131 -11.66 -2.99 9.71
N LEU A 132 -11.50 -4.31 9.79
CA LEU A 132 -12.60 -5.24 10.07
C LEU A 132 -13.21 -5.00 11.46
N GLU A 133 -12.36 -4.78 12.46
CA GLU A 133 -12.78 -4.44 13.82
C GLU A 133 -13.61 -3.16 13.85
N THR A 134 -13.11 -2.10 13.19
CA THR A 134 -13.83 -0.82 13.08
C THR A 134 -15.18 -0.99 12.40
N LEU A 135 -15.23 -1.68 11.24
CA LEU A 135 -16.47 -1.87 10.49
C LEU A 135 -17.52 -2.69 11.26
N ILE A 136 -17.11 -3.71 12.02
CA ILE A 136 -18.04 -4.45 12.88
C ILE A 136 -18.59 -3.53 13.98
N ILE A 137 -17.76 -2.70 14.60
CA ILE A 137 -18.22 -1.72 15.60
C ILE A 137 -19.23 -0.75 14.97
N GLU A 138 -18.97 -0.22 13.76
CA GLU A 138 -19.91 0.65 13.03
C GLU A 138 -21.28 -0.02 12.82
N CYS A 139 -21.31 -1.31 12.48
CA CYS A 139 -22.56 -2.05 12.34
C CYS A 139 -23.39 -2.04 13.63
N TYR A 140 -22.74 -2.25 14.78
CA TYR A 140 -23.41 -2.28 16.09
C TYR A 140 -23.86 -0.89 16.55
N GLU A 141 -23.01 0.12 16.39
CA GLU A 141 -23.31 1.50 16.79
C GLU A 141 -24.44 2.08 15.91
N LYS A 142 -24.43 1.83 14.60
CA LYS A 142 -25.50 2.26 13.68
C LYS A 142 -26.88 1.75 14.10
N HIS A 143 -26.94 0.52 14.59
CA HIS A 143 -28.19 -0.13 15.00
C HIS A 143 -28.53 0.11 16.48
N GLY A 144 -27.76 0.96 17.19
CA GLY A 144 -28.04 1.29 18.60
C GLY A 144 -27.84 0.12 19.57
N ILE A 145 -27.06 -0.89 19.20
CA ILE A 145 -26.84 -2.10 19.99
C ILE A 145 -25.37 -2.29 20.41
N GLY A 146 -24.56 -1.22 20.38
CA GLY A 146 -23.14 -1.20 20.76
C GLY A 146 -22.82 -1.85 22.11
N ALA A 147 -23.72 -1.75 23.10
CA ALA A 147 -23.54 -2.39 24.41
C ALA A 147 -23.36 -3.91 24.34
N ARG A 148 -23.84 -4.59 23.29
CA ARG A 148 -23.75 -6.05 23.15
C ARG A 148 -22.34 -6.55 22.82
N ILE A 149 -21.46 -5.66 22.33
CA ILE A 149 -20.07 -5.97 21.99
C ILE A 149 -19.07 -5.35 22.97
N ARG A 150 -19.54 -4.90 24.15
CA ARG A 150 -18.69 -4.33 25.20
C ARG A 150 -18.63 -5.22 26.43
N ASN A 151 -17.49 -5.20 27.11
CA ASN A 151 -17.30 -5.83 28.41
C ASN A 151 -17.92 -4.98 29.53
N THR A 152 -17.84 -5.47 30.77
CA THR A 152 -18.35 -4.76 31.96
C THR A 152 -17.64 -3.44 32.27
N ASN A 153 -16.43 -3.24 31.75
CA ASN A 153 -15.65 -2.02 31.91
C ASN A 153 -15.98 -0.96 30.84
N GLY A 154 -16.81 -1.32 29.85
CA GLY A 154 -17.19 -0.45 28.74
C GLY A 154 -16.28 -0.54 27.52
N ASP A 155 -15.25 -1.39 27.52
CA ASP A 155 -14.38 -1.62 26.37
C ASP A 155 -15.01 -2.59 25.38
N TYR A 156 -14.76 -2.40 24.08
CA TYR A 156 -15.15 -3.38 23.07
C TYR A 156 -14.40 -4.71 23.25
N PHE A 157 -15.07 -5.82 22.91
CA PHE A 157 -14.41 -7.12 22.82
C PHE A 157 -13.39 -7.12 21.67
N PHE A 158 -12.43 -8.05 21.72
CA PHE A 158 -11.53 -8.27 20.60
C PHE A 158 -12.26 -8.82 19.35
N LEU A 159 -11.64 -8.67 18.18
CA LEU A 159 -12.22 -9.09 16.89
C LEU A 159 -12.82 -10.50 16.89
N GLY A 160 -12.18 -11.49 17.52
CA GLY A 160 -12.67 -12.88 17.55
C GLY A 160 -14.10 -13.01 18.12
N PRO A 161 -14.32 -12.67 19.40
CA PRO A 161 -15.66 -12.64 19.98
C PRO A 161 -16.65 -11.74 19.22
N MET A 162 -16.20 -10.60 18.69
CA MET A 162 -17.08 -9.71 17.92
C MET A 162 -17.55 -10.34 16.61
N ILE A 163 -16.74 -11.13 15.92
CA ILE A 163 -17.18 -11.91 14.74
C ILE A 163 -18.30 -12.87 15.12
N ASP A 164 -18.17 -13.59 16.24
CA ASP A 164 -19.19 -14.55 16.69
C ASP A 164 -20.50 -13.87 17.05
N LEU A 165 -20.43 -12.74 17.76
CA LEU A 165 -21.60 -11.92 18.07
C LEU A 165 -22.23 -11.34 16.81
N PHE A 166 -21.43 -10.83 15.87
CA PHE A 166 -21.91 -10.29 14.60
C PHE A 166 -22.67 -11.33 13.77
N MET A 167 -22.14 -12.56 13.67
CA MET A 167 -22.73 -13.64 12.87
C MET A 167 -24.02 -14.22 13.49
N SER A 168 -24.21 -14.08 14.79
CA SER A 168 -25.40 -14.54 15.51
C SER A 168 -26.45 -13.44 15.73
N GLN A 169 -26.20 -12.23 15.24
CA GLN A 169 -27.08 -11.11 15.46
C GLN A 169 -28.36 -11.21 14.62
N ALA A 170 -29.51 -10.93 15.23
CA ALA A 170 -30.82 -10.97 14.58
C ALA A 170 -31.24 -9.64 13.93
N CYS A 171 -30.59 -8.53 14.29
CA CYS A 171 -30.92 -7.19 13.80
C CYS A 171 -30.59 -6.95 12.32
N TRP A 172 -29.73 -7.78 11.72
CA TRP A 172 -29.38 -7.71 10.30
C TRP A 172 -29.34 -9.09 9.69
N HIS A 173 -29.47 -9.14 8.36
CA HIS A 173 -29.36 -10.38 7.61
C HIS A 173 -28.09 -10.36 6.77
N VAL A 174 -27.15 -11.25 7.10
CA VAL A 174 -25.96 -11.50 6.27
C VAL A 174 -26.37 -12.27 5.01
N SER A 175 -26.02 -11.74 3.85
CA SER A 175 -26.28 -12.34 2.54
C SER A 175 -25.70 -13.76 2.44
N ARG A 176 -26.37 -14.62 1.66
CA ARG A 176 -25.97 -16.05 1.55
C ARG A 176 -24.53 -16.20 1.06
N ASN A 177 -24.12 -15.38 0.11
CA ASN A 177 -22.78 -15.40 -0.46
C ASN A 177 -21.74 -14.80 0.49
N ALA A 178 -22.10 -13.76 1.26
CA ALA A 178 -21.17 -13.19 2.24
C ALA A 178 -20.96 -14.11 3.44
N ARG A 179 -21.91 -14.98 3.79
CA ARG A 179 -21.78 -15.87 4.96
C ARG A 179 -20.56 -16.80 4.88
N SER A 180 -20.21 -17.30 3.70
CA SER A 180 -19.00 -18.12 3.52
C SER A 180 -17.73 -17.28 3.73
N SER A 181 -17.65 -16.09 3.14
CA SER A 181 -16.49 -15.20 3.29
C SER A 181 -16.36 -14.65 4.70
N LEU A 182 -17.48 -14.32 5.36
CA LEU A 182 -17.48 -13.87 6.76
C LEU A 182 -17.04 -14.98 7.72
N SER A 183 -17.33 -16.25 7.41
CA SER A 183 -16.78 -17.36 8.18
C SER A 183 -15.24 -17.45 8.12
N ARG A 184 -14.64 -16.90 7.05
CA ARG A 184 -13.17 -16.78 6.89
C ARG A 184 -12.57 -15.64 7.71
N LEU A 185 -13.36 -14.74 8.30
CA LEU A 185 -12.83 -13.66 9.14
C LEU A 185 -11.99 -14.19 10.31
N LYS A 186 -12.32 -15.37 10.84
CA LYS A 186 -11.51 -16.01 11.89
C LYS A 186 -10.12 -16.42 11.40
N ASP A 187 -10.00 -16.85 10.14
CA ASP A 187 -8.72 -17.19 9.54
C ASP A 187 -7.93 -15.93 9.16
N ILE A 188 -8.59 -14.89 8.64
CA ILE A 188 -7.98 -13.58 8.42
C ILE A 188 -7.42 -13.03 9.74
N LYS A 189 -8.22 -13.08 10.82
CA LYS A 189 -7.79 -12.72 12.18
C LYS A 189 -6.59 -13.54 12.62
N LYS A 190 -6.59 -14.85 12.39
CA LYS A 190 -5.47 -15.73 12.77
C LYS A 190 -4.18 -15.30 12.07
N THR A 191 -4.22 -15.03 10.76
CA THR A 191 -3.05 -14.54 10.01
C THR A 191 -2.61 -13.16 10.51
N ALA A 192 -3.55 -12.26 10.79
CA ALA A 192 -3.24 -10.95 11.34
C ALA A 192 -2.61 -11.00 12.74
N ASP A 193 -3.04 -11.92 13.60
CA ASP A 193 -2.43 -12.10 14.92
C ASP A 193 -1.02 -12.70 14.82
N MET A 194 -0.79 -13.59 13.86
CA MET A 194 0.57 -14.08 13.59
C MET A 194 1.47 -12.94 13.13
N ALA A 195 1.02 -12.11 12.18
CA ALA A 195 1.76 -10.92 11.73
C ALA A 195 2.05 -9.93 12.87
N ALA A 196 1.11 -9.75 13.80
CA ALA A 196 1.25 -8.79 14.90
C ALA A 196 2.14 -9.28 16.05
N HIS A 197 2.11 -10.58 16.35
CA HIS A 197 2.61 -11.08 17.63
C HIS A 197 3.60 -12.25 17.52
N ASN A 198 3.63 -12.97 16.40
CA ASN A 198 4.54 -14.09 16.25
C ASN A 198 5.88 -13.62 15.66
N ARG A 199 6.89 -13.49 16.52
CA ARG A 199 8.26 -13.07 16.15
C ARG A 199 8.95 -13.89 15.03
N ARG A 200 8.43 -15.07 14.67
CA ARG A 200 8.99 -15.95 13.63
C ARG A 200 8.12 -16.03 12.37
N PHE A 201 6.95 -15.42 12.40
CA PHE A 201 6.09 -15.31 11.24
C PHE A 201 6.34 -13.96 10.58
N LEU A 202 6.53 -13.98 9.26
CA LEU A 202 6.62 -12.79 8.43
C LEU A 202 5.63 -13.02 7.30
N ALA A 203 4.55 -12.24 7.27
CA ALA A 203 3.58 -12.31 6.18
C ALA A 203 4.29 -11.98 4.87
N ASN A 204 3.97 -12.74 3.84
CA ASN A 204 4.37 -12.44 2.47
C ASN A 204 3.15 -12.08 1.62
N ARG A 205 3.40 -11.74 0.36
CA ARG A 205 2.35 -11.38 -0.59
C ARG A 205 1.28 -12.46 -0.76
N GLN A 206 1.68 -13.73 -0.82
CA GLN A 206 0.75 -14.85 -0.98
C GLN A 206 -0.20 -14.98 0.21
N ASP A 207 0.27 -14.70 1.44
CA ASP A 207 -0.59 -14.70 2.64
C ASP A 207 -1.72 -13.67 2.53
N VAL A 208 -1.42 -12.48 1.99
CA VAL A 208 -2.41 -11.42 1.77
C VAL A 208 -3.29 -11.73 0.56
N ASP A 209 -2.72 -12.20 -0.54
CA ASP A 209 -3.44 -12.51 -1.78
C ASP A 209 -4.48 -13.61 -1.57
N CYS A 210 -4.16 -14.61 -0.74
CA CYS A 210 -5.08 -15.69 -0.37
C CYS A 210 -6.38 -15.19 0.30
N ILE A 211 -6.38 -14.01 0.92
CA ILE A 211 -7.55 -13.47 1.64
C ILE A 211 -8.29 -12.37 0.87
N ARG A 212 -7.72 -11.82 -0.21
CA ARG A 212 -8.24 -10.62 -0.91
C ARG A 212 -9.72 -10.73 -1.29
N LYS A 213 -10.11 -11.85 -1.90
CA LYS A 213 -11.49 -12.08 -2.35
C LYS A 213 -12.47 -12.06 -1.19
N ASP A 214 -12.17 -12.81 -0.12
CA ASP A 214 -13.03 -12.88 1.06
C ASP A 214 -13.07 -11.55 1.80
N LEU A 215 -11.93 -10.88 1.91
CA LEU A 215 -11.82 -9.55 2.53
C LEU A 215 -12.71 -8.53 1.83
N ARG A 216 -12.65 -8.45 0.49
CA ARG A 216 -13.51 -7.55 -0.30
C ARG A 216 -15.00 -7.80 -0.02
N ILE A 217 -15.43 -9.06 -0.04
CA ILE A 217 -16.83 -9.43 0.20
C ILE A 217 -17.23 -9.05 1.63
N CYS A 218 -16.38 -9.31 2.62
CA CYS A 218 -16.64 -8.96 4.01
C CYS A 218 -16.75 -7.44 4.20
N ILE A 219 -15.83 -6.65 3.64
CA ILE A 219 -15.87 -5.19 3.71
C ILE A 219 -17.17 -4.67 3.12
N GLN A 220 -17.54 -5.11 1.92
CA GLN A 220 -18.76 -4.65 1.25
C GLN A 220 -20.02 -4.96 2.06
N GLU A 221 -20.15 -6.19 2.58
CA GLU A 221 -21.28 -6.58 3.42
C GLU A 221 -21.35 -5.76 4.73
N LEU A 222 -20.20 -5.53 5.38
CA LEU A 222 -20.13 -4.75 6.62
C LEU A 222 -20.45 -3.27 6.38
N VAL A 223 -19.97 -2.67 5.30
CA VAL A 223 -20.28 -1.29 4.91
C VAL A 223 -21.77 -1.12 4.65
N TYR A 224 -22.37 -2.09 3.95
CA TYR A 224 -23.80 -2.10 3.68
C TYR A 224 -24.61 -2.17 4.99
N ILE A 225 -24.26 -3.08 5.90
CA ILE A 225 -24.94 -3.22 7.20
C ILE A 225 -24.71 -1.99 8.09
N ALA A 226 -23.52 -1.39 8.07
CA ALA A 226 -23.24 -0.14 8.78
C ALA A 226 -24.06 1.06 8.23
N GLY A 227 -24.81 0.87 7.14
CA GLY A 227 -25.67 1.90 6.54
C GLY A 227 -24.88 3.03 5.88
N ALA A 228 -23.62 2.75 5.49
CA ALA A 228 -22.81 3.67 4.71
C ALA A 228 -23.13 3.58 3.20
N ASP A 229 -23.73 2.48 2.73
CA ASP A 229 -24.26 2.39 1.37
C ASP A 229 -25.71 2.91 1.32
N SER A 230 -25.88 4.23 1.28
CA SER A 230 -27.21 4.88 1.25
C SER A 230 -27.85 4.89 -0.16
N GLY A 231 -27.38 4.04 -1.08
CA GLY A 231 -27.79 4.04 -2.48
C GLY A 231 -28.81 2.96 -2.85
N LYS A 232 -30.10 3.35 -2.88
CA LYS A 232 -31.28 2.63 -3.42
C LYS A 232 -32.09 1.76 -2.46
N GLN A 233 -32.77 2.41 -1.52
CA GLN A 233 -34.17 2.11 -1.25
C GLN A 233 -35.00 3.37 -1.54
N THR A 234 -35.29 3.60 -2.82
CA THR A 234 -36.46 4.39 -3.20
C THR A 234 -37.68 3.48 -3.20
N VAL A 235 -38.70 3.95 -2.49
CA VAL A 235 -40.10 3.52 -2.46
C VAL A 235 -40.62 3.03 -3.81
#